data_AF-A0A3A0B916-F1
#
_entry.id   AF-A0A3A0B916-F1
#
_cell.length_a   1.000
_cell.length_b   1.000
_cell.length_c   1.000
_cell.angle_alpha   90.00
_cell.angle_beta   90.00
_cell.angle_gamma   90.00
#
_symmetry.space_group_name_H-M   'P 1'
#
loop_
_entity.id
_entity.type
_entity.pdbx_description
1 polymer ?
#
loop_
_entity_poly.entity_id
_entity_poly.type
_entity_poly.pdbx_seq_one_letter_code
_entity_poly.pdbx_strand_id
1 'polypeptide(L)'
;IYKEADGCLRVLDPVYNNAETVPGASFYLLEAIPLSNPGLILTDAPTPAMDKTLFGGEPPHGWCYAYAKAEIARQNGAWDEVAKLYKEAQENKLSPALPVEYLPFIEAFALTGDMDAAIKLTEKTIKTQPTLCPALNTLWERVSGDLDVLQAESVLQKECKLP
;
A
#
# COMPACT_ATOMS: atom_id res chain seq x y z
N ILE A 1 -2.37 2.57 15.97
CA ILE A 1 -3.01 1.27 16.27
C ILE A 1 -2.28 0.19 15.47
N TYR A 2 -2.03 -0.99 16.06
CA TYR A 2 -1.26 -2.08 15.44
C TYR A 2 -2.11 -3.35 15.33
N LYS A 3 -2.02 -4.07 14.21
CA LYS A 3 -2.62 -5.40 13.98
C LYS A 3 -1.49 -6.34 13.59
N GLU A 4 -1.30 -7.43 14.34
CA GLU A 4 -0.48 -8.56 13.87
C GLU A 4 -1.19 -9.19 12.67
N ALA A 5 -0.49 -9.30 11.55
CA ALA A 5 -0.94 -9.99 10.35
C ALA A 5 0.29 -10.61 9.68
N ASP A 6 0.08 -11.61 8.83
CA ASP A 6 1.11 -12.29 8.04
C ASP A 6 1.82 -11.38 7.00
N GLY A 7 1.71 -10.06 7.14
CA GLY A 7 2.24 -9.05 6.22
C GLY A 7 3.07 -7.98 6.93
N CYS A 8 3.38 -6.92 6.19
CA CYS A 8 4.21 -5.83 6.68
C CYS A 8 3.46 -4.91 7.66
N LEU A 9 4.23 -4.25 8.53
CA LEU A 9 3.71 -3.19 9.40
C LEU A 9 3.06 -2.10 8.54
N ARG A 10 1.80 -1.76 8.87
CA ARG A 10 1.02 -0.71 8.21
C ARG A 10 0.53 0.31 9.24
N VAL A 11 0.71 1.58 8.93
CA VAL A 11 0.05 2.67 9.66
C VAL A 11 -1.38 2.74 9.18
N LEU A 12 -2.34 2.71 10.11
CA LEU A 12 -3.75 2.88 9.76
C LEU A 12 -4.07 4.37 9.77
N ASP A 13 -4.32 4.91 8.57
CA ASP A 13 -4.59 6.31 8.29
C ASP A 13 -6.04 6.47 7.78
N PRO A 14 -6.77 7.52 8.17
CA PRO A 14 -8.16 7.73 7.76
C PRO A 14 -8.37 7.98 6.25
N VAL A 15 -7.34 8.33 5.47
CA VAL A 15 -7.43 8.55 4.03
C VAL A 15 -7.35 7.22 3.26
N TYR A 16 -6.47 6.32 3.70
CA TYR A 16 -6.11 5.12 2.95
C TYR A 16 -6.65 3.83 3.55
N ASN A 17 -7.22 3.87 4.75
CA ASN A 17 -7.69 2.70 5.49
C ASN A 17 -9.18 2.81 5.83
N ASN A 18 -9.92 1.77 5.49
CA ASN A 18 -11.34 1.59 5.82
C ASN A 18 -11.69 0.09 5.82
N ALA A 19 -12.98 -0.23 5.92
CA ALA A 19 -13.47 -1.61 5.93
C ALA A 19 -13.02 -2.42 4.70
N GLU A 20 -12.94 -1.77 3.54
CA GLU A 20 -12.61 -2.42 2.27
C GLU A 20 -11.12 -2.65 2.11
N THR A 21 -10.31 -1.67 2.50
CA THR A 21 -8.85 -1.67 2.32
C THR A 21 -8.07 -2.31 3.47
N VAL A 22 -8.78 -2.72 4.53
CA VAL A 22 -8.24 -3.49 5.66
C VAL A 22 -9.10 -4.74 5.89
N PRO A 23 -9.10 -5.70 4.94
CA PRO A 23 -9.96 -6.87 5.01
C PRO A 23 -9.69 -7.69 6.29
N GLY A 24 -10.77 -8.16 6.91
CA GLY A 24 -10.70 -8.91 8.17
C GLY A 24 -10.24 -8.07 9.37
N ALA A 25 -10.30 -6.74 9.31
CA ALA A 25 -10.22 -5.91 10.51
C ALA A 25 -11.44 -6.13 11.41
N SER A 26 -11.24 -6.08 12.73
CA SER A 26 -12.35 -6.10 13.67
C SER A 26 -13.11 -4.77 13.61
N PHE A 27 -14.39 -4.79 14.01
CA PHE A 27 -15.19 -3.58 14.13
C PHE A 27 -14.50 -2.50 14.98
N TYR A 28 -13.94 -2.88 16.13
CA TYR A 28 -13.19 -1.97 17.01
C TYR A 28 -11.99 -1.33 16.33
N LEU A 29 -11.28 -2.09 15.48
CA LEU A 29 -10.14 -1.56 14.73
C LEU A 29 -10.60 -0.52 13.71
N LEU A 30 -11.68 -0.82 12.97
CA LEU A 30 -12.24 0.09 11.97
C LEU A 30 -12.75 1.39 12.57
N GLU A 31 -13.47 1.33 13.69
CA GLU A 31 -13.96 2.52 14.43
C GLU A 31 -12.82 3.39 14.98
N ALA A 32 -11.65 2.81 15.18
CA ALA A 32 -10.50 3.51 15.72
C ALA A 32 -9.59 4.12 14.62
N ILE A 33 -9.75 3.73 13.35
CA ILE A 33 -9.00 4.34 12.22
C ILE A 33 -9.21 5.86 12.16
N PRO A 34 -10.44 6.42 12.23
CA PRO A 34 -10.66 7.86 12.20
C PRO A 34 -10.01 8.63 13.35
N LEU A 35 -9.63 7.95 14.44
CA LEU A 35 -8.94 8.55 15.59
C LEU A 35 -7.42 8.64 15.39
N SER A 36 -6.88 8.03 14.33
CA SER A 36 -5.47 8.07 14.01
C SER A 36 -5.05 9.48 13.56
N ASN A 37 -3.85 9.92 13.96
CA ASN A 37 -3.25 11.16 13.51
C ASN A 37 -1.85 10.92 12.94
N PRO A 38 -1.74 10.53 11.65
CA PRO A 38 -0.46 10.27 11.00
C PRO A 38 0.45 11.50 10.93
N GLY A 39 -0.08 12.72 11.01
CA GLY A 39 0.71 13.95 11.06
C GLY A 39 1.63 14.08 12.27
N LEU A 40 1.50 13.20 13.27
CA LEU A 40 2.44 13.09 14.39
C LEU A 40 3.69 12.26 14.06
N ILE A 41 3.73 11.60 12.90
CA ILE A 41 4.88 10.81 12.44
C ILE A 41 5.87 11.76 11.78
N LEU A 42 7.05 11.90 12.39
CA LEU A 42 8.16 12.67 11.80
C LEU A 42 8.84 11.82 10.72
N THR A 43 8.49 12.05 9.46
CA THR A 43 8.98 11.26 8.32
C THR A 43 10.41 11.59 7.90
N ASP A 44 10.94 12.72 8.36
CA ASP A 44 12.28 13.25 8.07
C ASP A 44 13.21 13.21 9.29
N ALA A 45 12.83 12.47 10.34
CA ALA A 45 13.64 12.33 11.53
C ALA A 45 15.00 11.66 11.19
N PRO A 46 16.11 12.10 11.83
CA PRO A 46 17.41 11.45 11.67
C PRO A 46 17.33 9.98 12.08
N THR A 47 17.98 9.09 11.32
CA THR A 47 18.08 7.67 11.68
C THR A 47 18.82 7.55 13.02
N PRO A 48 18.18 6.98 14.07
CA PRO A 48 18.85 6.83 15.35
C PRO A 48 20.00 5.83 15.23
N ALA A 49 21.15 6.19 15.79
CA ALA A 49 22.26 5.26 15.96
C ALA A 49 21.92 4.29 17.08
N MET A 50 21.40 3.11 16.72
CA MET A 50 21.08 2.06 17.67
C MET A 50 22.36 1.38 18.17
N ASP A 51 22.43 1.13 19.47
CA ASP A 51 23.53 0.35 20.05
C ASP A 51 23.46 -1.10 19.55
N LYS A 52 24.39 -1.47 18.68
CA LYS A 52 24.45 -2.81 18.08
C LYS A 52 24.68 -3.91 19.11
N THR A 53 25.22 -3.59 20.29
CA THR A 53 25.40 -4.57 21.37
C THR A 53 24.07 -4.92 22.03
N LEU A 54 23.13 -3.97 22.10
CA LEU A 54 21.81 -4.17 22.70
C LEU A 54 20.77 -4.65 21.68
N PHE A 55 20.79 -4.10 20.46
CA PHE A 55 19.74 -4.32 19.45
C PHE A 55 20.18 -5.19 18.28
N GLY A 56 21.47 -5.54 18.20
CA GLY A 56 22.04 -6.25 17.05
C GLY A 56 22.27 -5.34 15.83
N GLY A 57 22.65 -5.97 14.72
CA GLY A 57 22.72 -5.29 13.42
C GLY A 57 21.33 -5.08 12.82
N GLU A 58 21.22 -4.10 11.94
CA GLU A 58 20.00 -3.91 11.17
C GLU A 58 19.73 -5.15 10.30
N PRO A 59 18.48 -5.65 10.25
CA PRO A 59 18.13 -6.76 9.39
C PRO A 59 18.25 -6.38 7.90
N PRO A 60 18.40 -7.36 6.99
CA PRO A 60 18.42 -7.09 5.55
C PRO A 60 17.16 -6.34 5.07
N HIS A 61 17.36 -5.42 4.13
CA HIS A 61 16.28 -4.62 3.53
C HIS A 61 15.45 -5.46 2.55
N GLY A 62 14.49 -6.20 3.10
CA GLY A 62 13.53 -6.99 2.33
C GLY A 62 12.30 -6.20 1.89
N TRP A 63 11.27 -6.91 1.43
CA TRP A 63 10.03 -6.30 0.94
C TRP A 63 9.39 -5.35 1.96
N CYS A 64 9.28 -5.76 3.24
CA CYS A 64 8.67 -4.92 4.26
C CYS A 64 9.45 -3.63 4.55
N TYR A 65 10.76 -3.62 4.30
CA TYR A 65 11.55 -2.39 4.37
C TYR A 65 11.13 -1.42 3.25
N ALA A 66 11.06 -1.90 2.01
CA ALA A 66 10.61 -1.10 0.86
C ALA A 66 9.16 -0.64 1.02
N TYR A 67 8.26 -1.52 1.48
CA TYR A 67 6.86 -1.19 1.76
C TYR A 67 6.72 -0.11 2.84
N ALA A 68 7.46 -0.21 3.95
CA ALA A 68 7.42 0.80 5.00
C ALA A 68 7.95 2.17 4.50
N LYS A 69 9.02 2.18 3.70
CA LYS A 69 9.52 3.40 3.05
C LYS A 69 8.50 3.98 2.07
N ALA A 70 7.79 3.12 1.34
CA ALA A 70 6.75 3.53 0.41
C ALA A 70 5.54 4.14 1.13
N GLU A 71 5.09 3.56 2.24
CA GLU A 71 4.01 4.15 3.05
C GLU A 71 4.41 5.51 3.66
N ILE A 72 5.69 5.68 4.05
CA ILE A 72 6.22 6.99 4.48
C ILE A 72 6.20 8.00 3.33
N ALA A 73 6.68 7.62 2.14
CA ALA A 73 6.66 8.48 0.97
C ALA A 73 5.22 8.85 0.55
N ARG A 74 4.29 7.90 0.64
CA ARG A 74 2.85 8.10 0.39
C ARG A 74 2.21 9.08 1.36
N GLN A 75 2.57 9.05 2.65
CA GLN A 75 2.11 10.05 3.63
C GLN A 75 2.51 11.47 3.22
N ASN A 76 3.67 11.63 2.58
CA ASN A 76 4.16 12.92 2.09
C ASN A 76 3.71 13.24 0.65
N GLY A 77 2.88 12.40 0.03
CA GLY A 77 2.47 12.57 -1.38
C GLY A 77 3.62 12.44 -2.38
N ALA A 78 4.74 11.82 -2.00
CA ALA A 78 5.91 11.64 -2.85
C ALA A 78 5.73 10.41 -3.78
N TRP A 79 4.76 10.48 -4.68
CA TRP A 79 4.33 9.37 -5.52
C TRP A 79 5.43 8.78 -6.41
N ASP A 80 6.32 9.62 -6.95
CA ASP A 80 7.49 9.16 -7.72
C ASP A 80 8.41 8.27 -6.88
N GLU A 81 8.61 8.60 -5.61
CA GLU A 81 9.44 7.81 -4.70
C GLU A 81 8.75 6.48 -4.35
N VAL A 82 7.42 6.48 -4.15
CA VAL A 82 6.66 5.24 -3.95
C VAL A 82 6.82 4.29 -5.15
N ALA A 83 6.68 4.81 -6.38
CA ALA A 83 6.84 4.03 -7.61
C ALA A 83 8.29 3.54 -7.78
N LYS A 84 9.28 4.37 -7.45
CA LYS A 84 10.71 4.01 -7.49
C LYS A 84 11.04 2.88 -6.52
N LEU A 85 10.57 2.97 -5.27
CA LEU A 85 10.79 1.93 -4.25
C LEU A 85 10.22 0.56 -4.70
N TYR A 86 9.09 0.56 -5.41
CA TYR A 86 8.57 -0.66 -6.02
C TYR A 86 9.53 -1.22 -7.07
N LYS A 87 10.01 -0.39 -8.00
CA LYS A 87 10.92 -0.80 -9.07
C LYS A 87 12.21 -1.39 -8.49
N GLU A 88 12.82 -0.73 -7.51
CA GLU A 88 13.99 -1.22 -6.79
C GLU A 88 13.72 -2.56 -6.08
N ALA A 89 12.56 -2.71 -5.44
CA ALA A 89 12.17 -3.97 -4.83
C ALA A 89 12.04 -5.11 -5.86
N GLN A 90 11.47 -4.83 -7.04
CA GLN A 90 11.37 -5.81 -8.13
C GLN A 90 12.73 -6.22 -8.69
N GLU A 91 13.66 -5.28 -8.86
CA GLU A 91 15.04 -5.57 -9.30
C GLU A 91 15.75 -6.53 -8.33
N ASN A 92 15.49 -6.38 -7.04
CA ASN A 92 15.99 -7.26 -5.98
C ASN A 92 15.14 -8.53 -5.78
N LYS A 93 14.17 -8.79 -6.66
CA LYS A 93 13.26 -9.96 -6.62
C LYS A 93 12.49 -10.08 -5.31
N LEU A 94 12.19 -8.93 -4.69
CA LEU A 94 11.38 -8.85 -3.49
C LEU A 94 9.90 -8.84 -3.85
N SER A 95 9.08 -9.48 -3.03
CA SER A 95 7.64 -9.58 -3.23
C SER A 95 6.87 -9.51 -1.91
N PRO A 96 5.63 -9.01 -1.92
CA PRO A 96 4.77 -8.98 -0.75
C PRO A 96 4.38 -10.36 -0.26
N ALA A 97 4.11 -10.45 1.03
CA ALA A 97 3.46 -11.61 1.63
C ALA A 97 1.96 -11.60 1.33
N LEU A 98 1.35 -10.42 1.26
CA LEU A 98 -0.09 -10.26 1.04
C LEU A 98 -0.37 -9.36 -0.18
N PRO A 99 -1.32 -9.71 -1.06
CA PRO A 99 -1.64 -8.89 -2.24
C PRO A 99 -2.11 -7.46 -1.90
N VAL A 100 -2.69 -7.24 -0.72
CA VAL A 100 -3.10 -5.90 -0.25
C VAL A 100 -1.92 -4.91 -0.15
N GLU A 101 -0.70 -5.42 -0.03
CA GLU A 101 0.51 -4.59 0.02
C GLU A 101 0.87 -3.98 -1.33
N TYR A 102 0.22 -4.39 -2.43
CA TYR A 102 0.35 -3.74 -3.73
C TYR A 102 -0.44 -2.42 -3.84
N LEU A 103 -1.41 -2.16 -2.95
CA LEU A 103 -2.30 -0.99 -3.05
C LEU A 103 -1.53 0.36 -3.10
N PRO A 104 -0.53 0.64 -2.26
CA PRO A 104 0.21 1.91 -2.32
C PRO A 104 0.92 2.11 -3.65
N PHE A 105 1.39 1.02 -4.26
CA PHE A 105 2.14 1.05 -5.51
C PHE A 105 1.22 1.17 -6.74
N ILE A 106 0.03 0.56 -6.71
CA ILE A 106 -1.01 0.78 -7.74
C ILE A 106 -1.35 2.27 -7.79
N GLU A 107 -1.60 2.88 -6.62
CA GLU A 107 -1.93 4.30 -6.51
C GLU A 107 -0.79 5.19 -7.02
N ALA A 108 0.46 4.90 -6.62
CA ALA A 108 1.61 5.65 -7.11
C ALA A 108 1.79 5.56 -8.62
N PHE A 109 1.62 4.37 -9.22
CA PHE A 109 1.71 4.23 -10.67
C PHE A 109 0.60 4.97 -11.41
N ALA A 110 -0.62 4.95 -10.89
CA ALA A 110 -1.72 5.74 -11.47
C ALA A 110 -1.42 7.24 -11.41
N LEU A 111 -0.99 7.76 -10.26
CA LEU A 111 -0.74 9.19 -10.05
C LEU A 111 0.52 9.72 -10.75
N THR A 112 1.48 8.85 -11.06
CA THR A 112 2.70 9.21 -11.82
C THR A 112 2.55 8.98 -13.33
N GLY A 113 1.39 8.49 -13.78
CA GLY A 113 1.07 8.29 -15.20
C GLY A 113 1.58 6.98 -15.80
N ASP A 114 2.19 6.08 -15.02
CA ASP A 114 2.58 4.74 -15.46
C ASP A 114 1.35 3.80 -15.39
N MET A 115 0.33 4.12 -16.20
CA MET A 115 -0.98 3.47 -16.16
C MET A 115 -0.89 1.97 -16.48
N ASP A 116 0.00 1.59 -17.39
CA ASP A 116 0.29 0.18 -17.70
C ASP A 116 0.74 -0.61 -16.48
N ALA A 117 1.63 -0.04 -15.65
CA ALA A 117 2.07 -0.68 -14.42
C ALA A 117 0.94 -0.76 -13.38
N ALA A 118 0.17 0.31 -13.20
CA ALA A 118 -0.96 0.36 -12.27
C ALA A 118 -2.01 -0.73 -12.59
N ILE A 119 -2.33 -0.90 -13.87
CA ILE A 119 -3.32 -1.88 -14.34
C ILE A 119 -2.78 -3.31 -14.19
N LYS A 120 -1.52 -3.57 -14.58
CA LYS A 120 -0.89 -4.89 -14.39
C LYS A 120 -0.87 -5.29 -12.92
N LEU A 121 -0.59 -4.35 -12.01
CA LEU A 121 -0.60 -4.64 -10.58
C LEU A 121 -2.01 -4.83 -10.03
N THR A 122 -2.99 -4.09 -10.54
CA THR A 122 -4.41 -4.29 -10.23
C THR A 122 -4.85 -5.70 -10.61
N GLU A 123 -4.57 -6.12 -11.85
CA GLU A 123 -4.86 -7.48 -12.33
C GLU A 123 -4.15 -8.56 -11.52
N LYS A 124 -2.88 -8.36 -11.17
CA LYS A 124 -2.13 -9.31 -10.35
C LYS A 124 -2.75 -9.46 -8.97
N THR A 125 -3.14 -8.34 -8.36
CA THR A 125 -3.72 -8.29 -7.01
C THR A 125 -5.05 -9.03 -6.97
N ILE A 126 -5.96 -8.72 -7.89
CA ILE A 126 -7.29 -9.33 -7.92
C ILE A 126 -7.26 -10.81 -8.32
N LYS A 127 -6.40 -11.22 -9.27
CA LYS A 127 -6.23 -12.64 -9.65
C LYS A 127 -5.69 -13.46 -8.47
N THR A 128 -4.88 -12.85 -7.61
CA THR A 128 -4.33 -13.53 -6.42
C THR A 128 -5.34 -13.57 -5.28
N GLN A 129 -6.09 -12.49 -5.06
CA GLN A 129 -7.07 -12.38 -3.99
C GLN A 129 -8.31 -11.59 -4.44
N PRO A 130 -9.33 -12.27 -5.02
CA PRO A 130 -10.54 -11.60 -5.52
C PRO A 130 -11.32 -10.83 -4.45
N THR A 131 -11.18 -11.20 -3.17
CA THR A 131 -11.80 -10.47 -2.05
C THR A 131 -11.27 -9.04 -1.87
N LEU A 132 -10.18 -8.65 -2.56
CA LEU A 132 -9.68 -7.28 -2.59
C LEU A 132 -10.37 -6.38 -3.62
N CYS A 133 -11.38 -6.88 -4.34
CA CYS A 133 -12.18 -6.07 -5.26
C CYS A 133 -12.68 -4.75 -4.67
N PRO A 134 -13.33 -4.74 -3.48
CA PRO A 134 -13.77 -3.48 -2.87
C PRO A 134 -12.61 -2.52 -2.55
N ALA A 135 -11.46 -3.06 -2.13
CA ALA A 135 -10.26 -2.28 -1.85
C ALA A 135 -9.71 -1.59 -3.11
N LEU A 136 -9.70 -2.33 -4.23
CA LEU A 136 -9.25 -1.81 -5.52
C LEU A 136 -10.23 -0.78 -6.08
N ASN A 137 -11.55 -1.02 -5.97
CA ASN A 137 -12.56 -0.01 -6.33
C ASN A 137 -12.36 1.28 -5.53
N THR A 138 -12.24 1.16 -4.20
CA THR A 138 -11.97 2.32 -3.31
C THR A 138 -10.72 3.09 -3.73
N LEU A 139 -9.65 2.37 -4.12
CA LEU A 139 -8.41 2.99 -4.59
C LEU A 139 -8.63 3.72 -5.91
N TRP A 140 -9.21 3.06 -6.90
CA TRP A 140 -9.42 3.63 -8.24
C TRP A 140 -10.40 4.80 -8.23
N GLU A 141 -11.42 4.78 -7.36
CA GLU A 141 -12.30 5.93 -7.09
C GLU A 141 -11.53 7.12 -6.50
N ARG A 142 -10.52 6.88 -5.67
CA ARG A 142 -9.71 7.95 -5.08
C ARG A 142 -8.77 8.61 -6.09
N VAL A 143 -8.21 7.83 -7.02
CA VAL A 143 -7.27 8.35 -8.04
C VAL A 143 -7.97 8.81 -9.32
N SER A 144 -9.25 8.49 -9.53
CA SER A 144 -9.94 8.71 -10.81
C SER A 144 -9.96 10.17 -11.26
N GLY A 145 -10.15 11.13 -10.35
CA GLY A 145 -9.98 12.58 -10.58
C GLY A 145 -10.14 13.04 -12.05
N ASP A 146 -9.06 13.58 -12.62
CA ASP A 146 -8.93 13.90 -14.05
C ASP A 146 -8.19 12.81 -14.85
N LEU A 147 -7.93 11.65 -14.26
CA LEU A 147 -7.20 10.55 -14.89
C LEU A 147 -8.15 9.69 -15.76
N ASP A 148 -7.67 9.27 -16.93
CA ASP A 148 -8.36 8.25 -17.72
C ASP A 148 -8.18 6.87 -17.07
N VAL A 149 -9.18 6.45 -16.31
CA VAL A 149 -9.20 5.17 -15.59
C VAL A 149 -10.09 4.12 -16.27
N LEU A 150 -10.56 4.36 -17.50
CA LEU A 150 -11.50 3.46 -18.20
C LEU A 150 -10.99 2.03 -18.30
N GLN A 151 -9.69 1.86 -18.51
CA GLN A 151 -9.08 0.54 -18.59
C GLN A 151 -9.07 -0.16 -17.22
N ALA A 152 -8.79 0.57 -16.13
CA ALA A 152 -8.86 0.02 -14.78
C ALA A 152 -10.29 -0.36 -14.40
N GLU A 153 -11.27 0.48 -14.73
CA GLU A 153 -12.70 0.18 -14.55
C GLU A 153 -13.12 -1.07 -15.32
N SER A 154 -12.69 -1.21 -16.58
CA SER A 154 -12.98 -2.40 -17.38
C SER A 154 -12.37 -3.66 -16.78
N VAL A 155 -11.15 -3.58 -16.24
CA VAL A 155 -10.50 -4.71 -15.54
C VAL A 155 -11.32 -5.08 -14.32
N LEU A 156 -11.67 -4.12 -13.48
CA LEU A 156 -12.46 -4.36 -12.26
C LEU A 156 -13.85 -4.91 -12.60
N GLN A 157 -14.56 -4.34 -13.55
CA GLN A 157 -15.87 -4.85 -13.99
C GLN A 157 -15.82 -6.27 -14.55
N LYS A 158 -14.70 -6.68 -15.15
CA LYS A 158 -14.54 -8.03 -15.69
C LYS A 158 -14.17 -9.03 -14.60
N GLU A 159 -13.19 -8.69 -13.79
CA GLU A 159 -12.54 -9.60 -12.84
C GLU A 159 -13.23 -9.60 -11.45
N CYS A 160 -13.95 -8.51 -11.10
CA CYS A 160 -14.76 -8.41 -9.87
C CYS A 160 -16.20 -8.88 -10.02
N LYS A 161 -16.57 -9.52 -11.14
CA LYS A 161 -17.87 -10.21 -11.25
C LYS A 161 -17.90 -11.37 -10.26
N LEU A 162 -18.33 -11.08 -9.05
CA LEU A 162 -18.78 -12.09 -8.10
C LEU A 162 -20.15 -12.60 -8.58
N PRO A 163 -20.37 -13.93 -8.66
CA PRO A 163 -21.71 -14.50 -8.71
C PRO A 163 -22.50 -14.21 -7.42
#